data_AF-A0A4R3Q4I1-F1
#
_entry.id   AF-A0A4R3Q4I1-F1
#
_cell.length_a   1.000
_cell.length_b   1.000
_cell.length_c   1.000
_cell.angle_alpha   90.00
_cell.angle_beta   90.00
_cell.angle_gamma   90.00
#
_symmetry.space_group_name_H-M   'P 1'
#
loop_
_entity.id
_entity.type
_entity.pdbx_description
1 polymer ?
#
loop_
_entity_poly.entity_id
_entity_poly.type
_entity_poly.pdbx_seq_one_letter_code
_entity_poly.pdbx_strand_id
1 'polypeptide(L)'
;MLGCSVIEIMPSNGRLPAELIEAGYRSSQYGLVVFVLNNVTPQAINLVLDPVVRTMPLSIPGVLYIEIGDEQRVRDAITSASIVYFASNALYNLAASYGVSPALVYSDLPPQPNDTAELPAIHRQVPPPETVDWRRHSFHHVFAA
;
A
#
# COMPACT_ATOMS: atom_id res chain seq x y z
N MET A 1 -8.46 14.65 -16.81
CA MET A 1 -9.37 13.80 -16.00
C MET A 1 -8.76 13.66 -14.63
N LEU A 2 -9.53 13.79 -13.56
CA LEU A 2 -9.05 13.40 -12.22
C LEU A 2 -8.85 11.89 -12.28
N GLY A 3 -7.62 11.42 -12.06
CA GLY A 3 -7.27 10.00 -12.19
C GLY A 3 -7.91 9.17 -11.08
N CYS A 4 -8.28 7.93 -11.39
CA CYS A 4 -8.63 6.94 -10.38
C CYS A 4 -7.33 6.25 -9.92
N SER A 5 -7.11 6.19 -8.61
CA SER A 5 -5.98 5.48 -8.02
C SER A 5 -6.47 4.30 -7.20
N VAL A 6 -5.91 3.12 -7.46
CA VAL A 6 -6.18 1.92 -6.66
C VAL A 6 -4.97 1.68 -5.76
N ILE A 7 -5.21 1.46 -4.47
CA ILE A 7 -4.18 1.19 -3.48
C ILE A 7 -4.55 -0.09 -2.74
N GLU A 8 -3.66 -1.08 -2.78
CA GLU A 8 -3.78 -2.24 -1.91
C GLU A 8 -3.47 -1.85 -0.47
N ILE A 9 -4.37 -2.19 0.45
CA ILE A 9 -4.12 -2.09 1.88
C ILE A 9 -4.08 -3.50 2.46
N MET A 10 -2.91 -3.89 2.92
CA MET A 10 -2.66 -5.16 3.60
C MET A 10 -1.79 -4.94 4.83
N PRO A 11 -1.93 -5.77 5.89
CA PRO A 11 -1.07 -5.66 7.04
C PRO A 11 0.33 -6.16 6.71
N SER A 12 1.34 -5.53 7.31
CA SER A 12 2.72 -5.99 7.33
C SER A 12 3.13 -6.19 8.79
N ASN A 13 3.62 -7.38 9.14
CA ASN A 13 4.00 -7.76 10.51
C ASN A 13 2.89 -7.44 11.54
N GLY A 14 1.63 -7.75 11.19
CA GLY A 14 0.47 -7.53 12.07
C GLY A 14 0.05 -6.07 12.24
N ARG A 15 0.64 -5.12 11.51
CA ARG A 15 0.30 -3.68 11.56
C ARG A 15 -0.24 -3.18 10.22
N LEU A 16 -1.16 -2.23 10.28
CA LEU A 16 -1.65 -1.53 9.09
C LEU A 16 -0.65 -0.44 8.64
N PRO A 17 -0.53 -0.20 7.32
CA PRO A 17 0.32 0.86 6.79
C PRO A 17 -0.37 2.22 6.95
N ALA A 18 -0.35 2.75 8.19
CA ALA A 18 -1.09 3.96 8.55
C ALA A 18 -0.76 5.15 7.64
N GLU A 19 0.52 5.42 7.38
CA GLU A 19 0.95 6.53 6.53
C GLU A 19 0.41 6.43 5.09
N LEU A 20 0.34 5.21 4.53
CA LEU A 20 -0.22 4.98 3.20
C LEU A 20 -1.74 5.19 3.18
N ILE A 21 -2.43 4.71 4.21
CA ILE A 21 -3.88 4.89 4.39
C ILE A 21 -4.20 6.39 4.49
N GLU A 22 -3.46 7.14 5.31
CA GLU A 22 -3.63 8.59 5.46
C GLU A 22 -3.33 9.34 4.16
N ALA A 23 -2.23 8.99 3.48
CA ALA A 23 -1.86 9.61 2.21
C ALA A 23 -2.91 9.37 1.13
N GLY A 24 -3.44 8.15 1.03
CA GLY A 24 -4.53 7.80 0.12
C GLY A 24 -5.83 8.55 0.43
N TYR A 25 -6.16 8.70 1.72
CA TYR A 25 -7.34 9.49 2.09
C TYR A 25 -7.17 10.96 1.77
N ARG A 26 -6.00 11.55 2.04
CA ARG A 26 -5.71 12.95 1.71
C ARG A 26 -5.67 13.19 0.20
N SER A 27 -5.20 12.24 -0.60
CA SER A 27 -5.16 12.38 -2.05
C SER A 27 -6.55 12.33 -2.69
N SER A 28 -7.57 11.78 -1.99
CA SER A 28 -8.95 11.78 -2.47
C SER A 28 -9.53 13.16 -2.76
N GLN A 29 -8.94 14.23 -2.20
CA GLN A 29 -9.31 15.61 -2.55
C GLN A 29 -9.08 15.94 -4.04
N TYR A 30 -8.25 15.16 -4.75
CA TYR A 30 -7.86 15.37 -6.14
C TYR A 30 -8.41 14.32 -7.11
N GLY A 31 -9.18 13.34 -6.64
CA GLY A 31 -9.67 12.26 -7.48
C GLY A 31 -10.19 11.07 -6.71
N LEU A 32 -10.72 10.09 -7.43
CA LEU A 32 -11.23 8.87 -6.82
C LEU A 32 -10.06 8.01 -6.34
N VAL A 33 -10.08 7.65 -5.06
CA VAL A 33 -9.12 6.70 -4.47
C VAL A 33 -9.89 5.48 -3.99
N VAL A 34 -9.43 4.31 -4.42
CA VAL A 34 -10.00 3.01 -4.07
C VAL A 34 -8.99 2.25 -3.23
N PHE A 35 -9.38 1.86 -2.02
CA PHE A 35 -8.63 0.91 -1.20
C PHE A 35 -9.14 -0.49 -1.47
N VAL A 36 -8.25 -1.34 -2.00
CA VAL A 36 -8.46 -2.78 -2.09
C VAL A 36 -7.96 -3.40 -0.79
N LEU A 37 -8.90 -3.90 0.02
CA LEU A 37 -8.64 -4.44 1.35
C LEU A 37 -8.25 -5.91 1.22
N ASN A 38 -7.02 -6.23 1.60
CA ASN A 38 -6.48 -7.58 1.60
C ASN A 38 -6.12 -7.99 3.03
N ASN A 39 -6.92 -8.87 3.63
CA ASN A 39 -6.84 -9.27 5.03
C ASN A 39 -6.94 -8.08 6.03
N VAL A 40 -7.71 -7.05 5.66
CA VAL A 40 -8.00 -5.88 6.50
C VAL A 40 -9.50 -5.60 6.49
N THR A 41 -10.04 -5.20 7.64
CA THR A 41 -11.44 -4.82 7.75
C THR A 41 -11.62 -3.31 7.55
N PRO A 42 -12.76 -2.86 6.99
CA PRO A 42 -13.12 -1.44 6.93
C PRO A 42 -13.00 -0.72 8.28
N GLN A 43 -13.35 -1.39 9.39
CA GLN A 43 -13.28 -0.82 10.72
C GLN A 43 -11.84 -0.50 11.13
N ALA A 44 -10.88 -1.38 10.80
CA ALA A 44 -9.48 -1.15 11.11
C ALA A 44 -8.90 0.03 10.32
N ILE A 45 -9.34 0.22 9.06
CA ILE A 45 -8.99 1.43 8.28
C ILE A 45 -9.60 2.68 8.90
N ASN A 46 -10.87 2.63 9.30
CA ASN A 46 -11.54 3.79 9.89
C ASN A 46 -10.86 4.25 11.19
N LEU A 47 -10.35 3.34 12.01
CA LEU A 47 -9.58 3.70 13.21
C LEU A 47 -8.30 4.50 12.87
N VAL A 48 -7.65 4.18 11.75
CA VAL A 48 -6.50 4.98 11.25
C VAL A 48 -6.97 6.34 10.75
N LEU A 49 -8.12 6.41 10.08
CA LEU A 49 -8.62 7.63 9.45
C LEU A 49 -9.34 8.60 10.40
N ASP A 50 -9.93 8.13 11.50
CA ASP A 50 -10.66 8.94 12.49
C ASP A 50 -9.95 10.24 12.89
N PRO A 51 -8.64 10.24 13.24
CA PRO A 51 -7.92 11.48 13.53
C PRO A 51 -7.75 12.39 12.32
N VAL A 52 -7.63 11.83 11.11
CA VAL A 52 -7.38 12.58 9.87
C VAL A 52 -8.64 13.20 9.30
N VAL A 53 -9.77 12.48 9.32
CA VAL A 53 -11.08 12.91 8.79
C VAL A 53 -11.47 14.28 9.35
N ARG A 54 -11.22 14.51 10.64
CA ARG A 54 -11.52 15.77 11.33
C ARG A 54 -10.68 16.97 10.87
N THR A 55 -9.59 16.72 10.15
CA THR A 55 -8.66 17.76 9.66
C THR A 55 -8.89 18.13 8.19
N MET A 56 -9.79 17.43 7.49
CA MET A 56 -10.00 17.57 6.06
C MET A 56 -11.29 18.35 5.74
N PRO A 57 -11.37 19.03 4.57
CA PRO A 57 -12.61 19.65 4.12
C PRO A 57 -13.73 18.63 3.92
N LEU A 58 -14.96 18.97 4.32
CA LEU A 58 -16.13 18.10 4.17
C LEU A 58 -16.52 17.84 2.70
N SER A 59 -15.94 18.58 1.76
CA SER A 59 -16.21 18.47 0.33
C SER A 59 -15.39 17.40 -0.39
N ILE A 60 -14.47 16.71 0.30
CA ILE A 60 -13.69 15.67 -0.36
C ILE A 60 -14.55 14.43 -0.65
N PRO A 61 -14.37 13.77 -1.81
CA PRO A 61 -15.05 12.52 -2.14
C PRO A 61 -14.81 11.39 -1.13
N GLY A 62 -13.62 11.38 -0.51
CA GLY A 62 -13.18 10.28 0.35
C GLY A 62 -12.71 9.06 -0.47
N VAL A 63 -12.65 7.92 0.20
CA VAL A 63 -12.11 6.67 -0.36
C VAL A 63 -13.19 5.60 -0.47
N LEU A 64 -13.12 4.76 -1.50
CA LEU A 64 -13.97 3.59 -1.63
C LEU A 64 -13.24 2.35 -1.12
N TYR A 65 -13.92 1.54 -0.32
CA TYR A 65 -13.42 0.24 0.11
C TYR A 65 -13.97 -0.87 -0.80
N ILE A 66 -13.07 -1.75 -1.23
CA ILE A 66 -13.38 -2.95 -1.99
C ILE A 66 -12.60 -4.10 -1.35
N GLU A 67 -13.28 -5.18 -0.97
CA GLU A 67 -12.58 -6.39 -0.52
C GLU A 67 -11.88 -7.05 -1.70
N ILE A 68 -10.66 -7.56 -1.50
CA ILE A 68 -9.90 -8.22 -2.59
C ILE A 68 -10.64 -9.44 -3.17
N GLY A 69 -11.54 -10.06 -2.41
CA GLY A 69 -12.39 -11.17 -2.86
C GLY A 69 -13.58 -10.75 -3.73
N ASP A 70 -13.90 -9.47 -3.83
CA ASP A 70 -14.94 -8.95 -4.72
C ASP A 70 -14.36 -8.75 -6.13
N GLU A 71 -14.14 -9.87 -6.83
CA GLU A 71 -13.43 -9.89 -8.12
C GLU A 71 -14.00 -8.90 -9.14
N GLN A 72 -15.33 -8.79 -9.23
CA GLN A 72 -15.98 -7.89 -10.18
C GLN A 72 -15.66 -6.43 -9.86
N ARG A 73 -15.81 -6.01 -8.60
CA ARG A 73 -15.51 -4.63 -8.21
C ARG A 73 -14.03 -4.32 -8.26
N VAL A 74 -13.16 -5.28 -7.94
CA VAL A 74 -11.70 -5.14 -8.08
C VAL A 74 -11.33 -4.95 -9.56
N ARG A 75 -11.91 -5.75 -10.45
CA ARG A 75 -11.71 -5.61 -11.90
C ARG A 75 -12.15 -4.24 -12.41
N ASP A 76 -13.35 -3.81 -12.03
CA ASP A 76 -13.89 -2.51 -12.45
C ASP A 76 -13.00 -1.36 -11.95
N ALA A 77 -12.52 -1.45 -10.71
CA ALA A 77 -11.59 -0.46 -10.14
C ALA A 77 -10.25 -0.44 -10.87
N ILE A 78 -9.62 -1.59 -11.10
CA ILE A 78 -8.31 -1.69 -11.77
C ILE A 78 -8.40 -1.21 -13.23
N THR A 79 -9.41 -1.63 -13.96
CA THR A 79 -9.59 -1.25 -15.38
C THR A 79 -9.88 0.23 -15.56
N SER A 80 -10.45 0.88 -14.53
CA SER A 80 -10.69 2.33 -14.50
C SER A 80 -9.51 3.12 -13.93
N ALA A 81 -8.52 2.46 -13.32
CA ALA A 81 -7.42 3.10 -12.64
C ALA A 81 -6.39 3.67 -13.62
N SER A 82 -5.85 4.83 -13.29
CA SER A 82 -4.64 5.36 -13.95
C SER A 82 -3.37 4.76 -13.34
N ILE A 83 -3.42 4.40 -12.06
CA ILE A 83 -2.31 3.85 -11.29
C ILE A 83 -2.82 2.85 -10.25
N VAL A 84 -2.10 1.74 -10.10
CA VAL A 84 -2.36 0.70 -9.10
C VAL A 84 -1.11 0.53 -8.25
N TYR A 85 -1.26 0.80 -6.97
CA TYR A 85 -0.27 0.53 -5.94
C TYR A 85 -0.55 -0.85 -5.35
N PHE A 86 0.38 -1.78 -5.50
CA PHE A 86 0.23 -3.17 -5.03
C PHE A 86 1.30 -3.52 -4.01
N ALA A 87 0.95 -4.35 -3.04
CA ALA A 87 1.84 -4.86 -1.98
C ALA A 87 1.90 -6.39 -1.96
N SER A 88 0.98 -7.08 -2.66
CA SER A 88 0.96 -8.54 -2.77
C SER A 88 0.99 -9.05 -4.21
N ASN A 89 1.43 -10.30 -4.37
CA ASN A 89 1.31 -11.02 -5.64
C ASN A 89 -0.16 -11.22 -6.05
N ALA A 90 -1.10 -11.23 -5.10
CA ALA A 90 -2.51 -11.42 -5.41
C ALA A 90 -3.05 -10.26 -6.25
N LEU A 91 -2.87 -9.02 -5.78
CA LEU A 91 -3.34 -7.86 -6.55
C LEU A 91 -2.50 -7.63 -7.82
N TYR A 92 -1.19 -7.89 -7.77
CA TYR A 92 -0.34 -7.84 -8.96
C TYR A 92 -0.86 -8.77 -10.08
N ASN A 93 -1.16 -10.03 -9.74
CA ASN A 93 -1.64 -11.01 -10.71
C ASN A 93 -3.02 -10.63 -11.27
N LEU A 94 -3.93 -10.12 -10.42
CA LEU A 94 -5.23 -9.61 -10.88
C LEU A 94 -5.04 -8.45 -11.86
N ALA A 95 -4.22 -7.46 -11.50
CA ALA A 95 -3.96 -6.31 -12.34
C ALA A 95 -3.31 -6.68 -13.69
N ALA A 96 -2.32 -7.59 -13.67
CA ALA A 96 -1.69 -8.10 -14.88
C ALA A 96 -2.67 -8.89 -15.78
N SER A 97 -3.65 -9.58 -15.20
CA SER A 97 -4.60 -10.41 -15.94
C SER A 97 -5.69 -9.62 -16.69
N TYR A 98 -5.96 -8.38 -16.29
CA TYR A 98 -7.09 -7.60 -16.84
C TYR A 98 -6.77 -6.82 -18.12
N GLY A 99 -5.53 -6.88 -18.62
CA GLY A 99 -5.15 -6.44 -19.97
C GLY A 99 -5.19 -4.92 -20.22
N VAL A 100 -5.59 -4.12 -19.23
CA VAL A 100 -5.41 -2.67 -19.19
C VAL A 100 -4.11 -2.42 -18.43
N SER A 101 -3.24 -1.52 -18.91
CA SER A 101 -1.95 -1.24 -18.26
C SER A 101 -2.04 0.08 -17.48
N PRO A 102 -2.67 0.10 -16.28
CA PRO A 102 -2.40 1.18 -15.35
C PRO A 102 -0.92 1.16 -15.00
N ALA A 103 -0.37 2.31 -14.59
CA ALA A 103 0.96 2.30 -14.00
C ALA A 103 0.94 1.38 -12.76
N LEU A 104 1.80 0.36 -12.74
CA LEU A 104 1.92 -0.57 -11.62
C LEU A 104 3.07 -0.10 -10.72
N VAL A 105 2.78 0.17 -9.45
CA VAL A 105 3.77 0.61 -8.47
C VAL A 105 3.78 -0.35 -7.30
N TYR A 106 4.94 -0.99 -7.09
CA TYR A 106 5.14 -1.79 -5.89
C TYR A 106 5.22 -0.87 -4.67
N SER A 107 4.38 -1.13 -3.69
CA SER A 107 4.38 -0.44 -2.41
C SER A 107 5.36 -1.16 -1.49
N ASP A 108 6.63 -0.79 -1.61
CA ASP A 108 7.67 -1.26 -0.68
C ASP A 108 7.41 -0.64 0.69
N LEU A 109 6.58 -1.30 1.51
CA LEU A 109 6.43 -0.93 2.90
C LEU A 109 7.75 -1.29 3.59
N PRO A 110 8.51 -0.32 4.13
CA PRO A 110 9.80 -0.61 4.72
C PRO A 110 9.63 -1.69 5.81
N PRO A 111 10.49 -2.73 5.84
CA PRO A 111 10.50 -3.67 6.95
C PRO A 111 10.69 -2.87 8.24
N GLN A 112 9.71 -2.92 9.12
CA GLN A 112 9.74 -2.15 10.36
C GLN A 112 10.82 -2.76 11.28
N PRO A 113 11.62 -1.93 11.97
CA PRO A 113 12.63 -2.42 12.90
C PRO A 113 11.92 -2.98 14.13
N ASN A 114 11.65 -4.28 14.12
CA ASN A 114 11.69 -5.19 15.27
C ASN A 114 11.08 -6.54 14.87
N ASP A 115 11.94 -7.42 14.36
CA ASP A 115 11.85 -8.88 14.53
C ASP A 115 13.27 -9.43 14.78
N THR A 116 13.99 -8.78 15.69
CA THR A 116 15.19 -9.36 16.32
C THR A 116 15.02 -9.32 17.83
N ALA A 117 13.88 -9.77 18.30
CA ALA A 117 13.71 -10.20 19.68
C ALA A 117 13.27 -11.67 19.62
N GLU A 118 14.16 -12.53 20.12
CA GLU A 118 14.02 -13.98 20.30
C GLU A 118 14.31 -14.90 19.10
N LEU A 119 15.60 -15.03 18.78
CA LEU A 119 16.18 -16.33 18.44
C LEU A 119 17.05 -16.79 19.63
N PRO A 120 16.86 -18.00 20.19
CA PRO A 120 17.69 -18.48 21.27
C PRO A 120 19.11 -18.77 20.75
N ALA A 121 20.08 -18.30 21.54
CA ALA A 121 21.51 -18.49 21.49
C ALA A 121 22.07 -19.53 20.49
N ILE A 122 22.77 -19.05 19.46
CA ILE A 122 23.96 -19.74 18.94
C ILE A 122 25.07 -18.71 18.77
N HIS A 123 26.05 -18.79 19.68
CA HIS A 123 27.27 -18.00 19.68
C HIS A 123 28.11 -18.33 18.42
N ARG A 124 28.16 -17.44 17.44
CA ARG A 124 29.32 -17.29 16.55
C ARG A 124 29.59 -15.81 16.30
N GLN A 125 30.82 -15.44 16.59
CA GLN A 125 31.36 -14.08 16.49
C GLN A 125 31.14 -13.52 15.08
N VAL A 126 30.38 -12.43 14.97
CA VAL A 126 30.32 -11.57 13.77
C VAL A 126 30.83 -10.19 14.21
N PRO A 127 31.84 -9.61 13.53
CA PRO A 127 32.43 -8.33 13.91
C PRO A 127 31.43 -7.18 13.75
N PRO A 128 31.59 -6.07 14.50
CA PRO A 128 30.60 -4.99 14.54
C PRO A 128 30.46 -4.32 13.18
N PRO A 129 29.23 -3.91 12.78
CA PRO A 129 29.03 -3.23 11.51
C PRO A 129 29.64 -1.83 11.57
N GLU A 130 30.64 -1.59 10.71
CA GLU A 130 31.04 -0.25 10.33
C GLU A 130 29.83 0.50 9.75
N THR A 131 29.74 1.78 10.09
CA THR A 131 28.71 2.75 9.70
C THR A 131 28.41 2.71 8.19
N VAL A 132 27.25 2.14 7.83
CA VAL A 132 26.69 2.23 6.48
C VAL A 132 26.06 3.61 6.28
N ASP A 133 26.64 4.42 5.38
CA ASP A 133 26.09 5.71 4.95
C ASP A 133 24.90 5.50 4.00
N TRP A 134 23.70 5.75 4.51
CA TRP A 134 22.41 5.49 3.85
C TRP A 134 22.03 6.51 2.77
N ARG A 135 22.86 7.52 2.48
CA ARG A 135 22.55 8.62 1.54
C ARG A 135 22.62 8.25 0.04
N ARG A 136 22.61 6.96 -0.32
CA ARG A 136 22.87 6.49 -1.70
C ARG A 136 21.91 5.41 -2.24
N HIS A 137 20.63 5.42 -1.87
CA HIS A 137 19.67 4.53 -2.54
C HIS A 137 18.92 5.25 -3.67
N SER A 138 19.25 4.87 -4.90
CA SER A 138 18.61 5.27 -6.15
C SER A 138 17.31 4.48 -6.37
N PHE A 139 16.25 5.15 -6.83
CA PHE A 139 15.02 4.53 -7.32
C PHE A 139 15.32 3.73 -8.60
N HIS A 140 15.11 2.42 -8.59
CA HIS A 140 15.19 1.61 -9.81
C HIS A 140 13.80 1.50 -10.44
N HIS A 141 13.64 2.15 -11.60
CA HIS A 141 12.56 1.83 -12.53
C HIS A 141 12.75 0.40 -13.05
N VAL A 142 11.78 -0.48 -12.81
CA VAL A 142 11.70 -1.77 -13.49
C VAL A 142 10.78 -1.60 -14.70
N PHE A 143 11.35 -1.65 -15.90
CA PHE A 143 10.59 -1.83 -17.13
C PHE A 143 10.42 -3.34 -17.37
N ALA A 144 9.19 -3.79 -17.62
CA ALA A 144 8.93 -5.12 -18.15
C ALA A 144 9.07 -5.10 -19.68
N ALA A 145 9.70 -6.14 -20.23
CA ALA A 145 9.82 -6.41 -21.66
C ALA A 145 8.61 -7.18 -22.18
#